data_AF-A0A9E1W6J4-F1
#
_entry.id   AF-A0A9E1W6J4-F1
#
_cell.length_a   1.000
_cell.length_b   1.000
_cell.length_c   1.000
_cell.angle_alpha   90.00
_cell.angle_beta   90.00
_cell.angle_gamma   90.00
#
_symmetry.space_group_name_H-M   'P 1'
#
loop_
_entity.id
_entity.type
_entity.pdbx_description
1 polymer ?
#
loop_
_entity_poly.entity_id
_entity_poly.type
_entity_poly.pdbx_seq_one_letter_code
_entity_poly.pdbx_strand_id
1 'polypeptide(L)'
;MSDYEFPYPSTELAAEHPFVPLVHERHAEADMVARATGFRDDLKHRRSVRMFASDPVPQRLIELAIETAATAPSGAHKEPWTFVAISSSDIKRQIREPAEEEERVNYLENRMNDEWQEALAPLGTDHHKE
;
A
#
# COMPACT_ATOMS: atom_id res chain seq x y z
N MET A 1 13.91 23.10 -21.61
CA MET A 1 12.90 23.32 -20.56
C MET A 1 11.80 24.13 -21.22
N SER A 2 10.53 23.75 -21.02
CA SER A 2 9.41 24.58 -21.48
C SER A 2 9.55 25.94 -20.80
N ASP A 3 9.47 27.03 -21.56
CA ASP A 3 9.38 28.37 -21.00
C ASP A 3 8.02 28.48 -20.31
N TYR A 4 8.01 28.20 -19.02
CA TYR A 4 6.80 28.30 -18.21
C TYR A 4 6.53 29.79 -17.99
N GLU A 5 5.44 30.27 -18.59
CA GLU A 5 5.11 31.71 -18.71
C GLU A 5 4.78 32.37 -17.36
N PHE A 6 4.48 31.59 -16.33
CA PHE A 6 4.09 32.08 -15.02
C PHE A 6 5.21 31.85 -14.00
N PRO A 7 5.61 32.83 -13.17
CA PRO A 7 6.53 32.56 -12.07
C PRO A 7 5.85 31.64 -11.05
N TYR A 8 6.42 30.45 -10.82
CA TYR A 8 5.97 29.51 -9.80
C TYR A 8 7.13 29.17 -8.85
N PRO A 9 7.00 29.51 -7.56
CA PRO A 9 5.93 30.26 -6.90
C PRO A 9 6.05 31.77 -7.16
N SER A 10 5.07 32.57 -6.73
CA SER A 10 5.27 34.03 -6.66
C SER A 10 6.41 34.37 -5.70
N THR A 11 7.09 35.50 -5.92
CA THR A 11 8.19 35.95 -5.04
C THR A 11 7.77 36.07 -3.58
N GLU A 12 6.55 36.56 -3.34
CA GLU A 12 5.97 36.69 -1.99
C GLU A 12 5.76 35.31 -1.34
N LEU A 13 5.20 34.36 -2.09
CA LEU A 13 4.98 33.00 -1.58
C LEU A 13 6.29 32.25 -1.37
N ALA A 14 7.29 32.46 -2.24
CA ALA A 14 8.62 31.89 -2.06
C ALA A 14 9.37 32.47 -0.85
N ALA A 15 9.05 33.71 -0.45
CA ALA A 15 9.60 34.32 0.76
C ALA A 15 8.96 33.77 2.04
N GLU A 16 7.66 33.44 2.01
CA GLU A 16 6.94 32.84 3.15
C GLU A 16 7.15 31.32 3.26
N HIS A 17 7.16 30.64 2.12
CA HIS A 17 7.34 29.20 1.98
C HIS A 17 8.49 28.94 1.01
N PRO A 18 9.73 28.77 1.50
CA PRO A 18 10.90 28.62 0.63
C PRO A 18 10.86 27.32 -0.16
N PHE A 19 11.09 27.43 -1.47
CA PHE A 19 11.16 26.29 -2.38
C PHE A 19 12.60 25.86 -2.58
N VAL A 20 12.83 24.55 -2.65
CA VAL A 20 14.15 23.97 -2.94
C VAL A 20 14.14 23.37 -4.35
N PRO A 21 15.23 23.55 -5.15
CA PRO A 21 15.34 22.88 -6.43
C PRO A 21 15.31 21.36 -6.28
N LEU A 22 14.54 20.68 -7.14
CA LEU A 22 14.54 19.23 -7.19
C LEU A 22 15.91 18.74 -7.69
N VAL A 23 16.60 17.95 -6.87
CA VAL A 23 17.79 17.19 -7.30
C VAL A 23 17.31 15.93 -7.99
N HIS A 24 17.31 15.93 -9.32
CA HIS A 24 16.90 14.79 -10.14
C HIS A 24 18.09 14.20 -10.90
N GLU A 25 18.31 12.90 -10.75
CA GLU A 25 19.25 12.14 -11.56
C GLU A 25 18.53 11.52 -12.76
N ARG A 26 18.94 11.92 -13.98
CA ARG A 26 18.43 11.34 -15.22
C ARG A 26 19.38 10.25 -15.70
N HIS A 27 18.86 9.05 -15.87
CA HIS A 27 19.61 7.91 -16.43
C HIS A 27 19.52 7.87 -17.97
N ALA A 28 20.40 7.09 -18.60
CA ALA A 28 20.32 6.80 -20.03
C ALA A 28 19.05 5.99 -20.34
N GLU A 29 18.47 6.18 -21.52
CA GLU A 29 17.20 5.54 -21.90
C GLU A 29 17.26 4.01 -21.79
N ALA A 30 18.36 3.40 -22.24
CA ALA A 30 18.56 1.95 -22.11
C ALA A 30 18.52 1.47 -20.65
N ASP A 31 19.15 2.23 -19.73
CA ASP A 31 19.14 1.91 -18.30
C ASP A 31 17.74 2.11 -17.69
N MET A 32 17.01 3.16 -18.09
CA MET A 32 15.64 3.40 -17.65
C MET A 32 14.73 2.23 -18.06
N VAL A 33 14.82 1.77 -19.31
CA VAL A 33 14.06 0.62 -19.83
C VAL A 33 14.43 -0.67 -19.10
N ALA A 34 15.72 -0.92 -18.88
CA ALA A 34 16.19 -2.10 -18.17
C ALA A 34 15.66 -2.14 -16.73
N ARG A 35 15.77 -1.03 -15.98
CA ARG A 35 15.29 -0.92 -14.59
C ARG A 35 13.78 -1.08 -14.50
N ALA A 36 13.03 -0.42 -15.39
CA ALA A 36 11.57 -0.53 -15.41
C ALA A 36 11.10 -1.94 -15.76
N THR A 37 11.80 -2.61 -16.68
CA THR A 37 11.52 -4.00 -17.06
C THR A 37 11.77 -4.95 -15.89
N GLY A 38 12.93 -4.84 -15.23
CA GLY A 38 13.26 -5.64 -14.05
C GLY A 38 12.24 -5.46 -12.93
N PHE A 39 11.95 -4.21 -12.56
CA PHE A 39 10.97 -3.92 -11.52
C PHE A 39 9.57 -4.45 -11.85
N ARG A 40 9.10 -4.27 -13.09
CA ARG A 40 7.82 -4.83 -13.54
C ARG A 40 7.82 -6.35 -13.42
N ASP A 41 8.90 -7.00 -13.84
CA ASP A 41 8.97 -8.46 -13.85
C ASP A 41 9.08 -9.01 -12.42
N ASP A 42 9.77 -8.34 -11.50
CA ASP A 42 9.75 -8.65 -10.07
C ASP A 42 8.32 -8.55 -9.50
N LEU A 43 7.61 -7.45 -9.79
CA LEU A 43 6.24 -7.24 -9.31
C LEU A 43 5.23 -8.26 -9.86
N LYS A 44 5.46 -8.84 -11.05
CA LYS A 44 4.59 -9.91 -11.60
C LYS A 44 4.58 -11.17 -10.74
N HIS A 45 5.66 -11.42 -9.98
CA HIS A 45 5.72 -12.58 -9.08
C HIS A 45 4.85 -12.41 -7.84
N ARG A 46 4.48 -11.18 -7.48
CA ARG A 46 3.64 -10.91 -6.32
C ARG A 46 2.24 -11.51 -6.51
N ARG A 47 1.85 -12.37 -5.58
CA ARG A 47 0.49 -12.91 -5.46
C ARG A 47 -0.08 -12.56 -4.10
N SER A 48 -1.40 -12.47 -4.01
CA SER A 48 -2.07 -12.44 -2.71
C SER A 48 -2.03 -13.86 -2.14
N VAL A 49 -1.26 -14.04 -1.07
CA VAL A 49 -1.13 -15.30 -0.35
C VAL A 49 -2.11 -15.29 0.82
N ARG A 50 -2.78 -16.42 1.08
CA ARG A 50 -3.78 -16.57 2.15
C ARG A 50 -3.37 -17.55 3.24
N MET A 51 -2.24 -18.24 3.06
CA MET A 51 -1.68 -19.20 4.01
C MET A 51 -0.30 -18.70 4.44
N PHE A 52 -0.16 -18.33 5.70
CA PHE A 52 1.07 -17.72 6.23
C PHE A 52 1.77 -18.69 7.19
N ALA A 53 3.11 -18.70 7.16
CA ALA A 53 3.90 -19.40 8.15
C ALA A 53 3.88 -18.65 9.50
N SER A 54 4.07 -19.38 10.59
CA SER A 54 4.14 -18.80 11.95
C SER A 54 5.53 -18.25 12.30
N ASP A 55 6.51 -18.42 11.41
CA ASP A 55 7.87 -17.90 11.59
C ASP A 55 7.87 -16.38 11.79
N PRO A 56 8.62 -15.87 12.78
CA PRO A 56 8.70 -14.43 13.01
C PRO A 56 9.46 -13.74 11.88
N VAL A 57 8.97 -12.57 11.49
CA VAL A 57 9.67 -11.65 10.56
C VAL A 57 10.46 -10.62 11.36
N PRO A 58 11.69 -10.24 10.93
CA PRO A 58 12.42 -9.17 11.58
C PRO A 58 11.62 -7.87 11.60
N GLN A 59 11.48 -7.27 12.78
CA GLN A 59 10.72 -6.03 12.97
C GLN A 59 11.17 -4.91 12.01
N ARG A 60 12.49 -4.80 11.77
CA ARG A 60 13.04 -3.79 10.87
C ARG A 60 12.51 -3.89 9.43
N LEU A 61 12.17 -5.09 8.95
CA LEU A 61 11.58 -5.25 7.62
C LEU A 61 10.15 -4.68 7.56
N ILE A 62 9.39 -4.80 8.65
CA ILE A 62 8.05 -4.20 8.76
C ILE A 62 8.17 -2.67 8.81
N GLU A 63 9.10 -2.15 9.60
CA GLU A 63 9.36 -0.71 9.66
C GLU A 63 9.76 -0.13 8.30
N LEU A 64 10.70 -0.78 7.59
CA LEU A 64 11.11 -0.35 6.25
C LEU A 64 9.94 -0.36 5.25
N ALA A 65 9.05 -1.35 5.33
CA ALA A 65 7.86 -1.40 4.48
C ALA A 65 6.91 -0.24 4.78
N ILE A 66 6.71 0.10 6.06
CA ILE A 66 5.89 1.25 6.50
C ILE A 66 6.55 2.58 6.08
N GLU A 67 7.85 2.74 6.31
CA GLU A 67 8.63 3.90 5.88
C GLU A 67 8.51 4.12 4.37
N THR A 68 8.57 3.05 3.58
CA THR A 68 8.37 3.10 2.12
C THR A 68 6.95 3.50 1.76
N ALA A 69 5.93 2.96 2.44
CA ALA A 69 4.54 3.31 2.18
C ALA A 69 4.23 4.79 2.52
N ALA A 70 4.87 5.32 3.56
CA ALA A 70 4.71 6.70 4.00
C ALA A 70 5.29 7.73 3.00
N THR A 71 6.11 7.31 2.02
CA THR A 71 6.59 8.23 0.97
C THR A 71 5.55 8.52 -0.12
N ALA A 72 4.33 7.97 -0.01
CA ALA A 72 3.27 8.25 -0.96
C ALA A 72 2.89 9.75 -0.97
N PRO A 73 2.45 10.32 -2.11
CA PRO A 73 1.91 11.67 -2.12
C PRO A 73 0.59 11.74 -1.34
N SER A 74 0.33 12.86 -0.68
CA SER A 74 -0.93 13.12 0.02
C SER A 74 -1.47 14.51 -0.29
N GLY A 75 -2.79 14.65 -0.35
CA GLY A 75 -3.44 15.94 -0.56
C GLY A 75 -3.02 16.95 0.51
N ALA A 76 -2.53 18.12 0.09
CA ALA A 76 -1.97 19.14 0.97
C ALA A 76 -0.90 18.63 1.95
N HIS A 77 -0.15 17.59 1.56
CA HIS A 77 0.90 16.95 2.37
C HIS A 77 0.43 16.58 3.79
N LYS A 78 -0.81 16.08 3.91
CA LYS A 78 -1.42 15.77 5.21
C LYS A 78 -1.02 14.43 5.81
N GLU A 79 -0.48 13.53 4.99
CA GLU A 79 -0.05 12.19 5.40
C GLU A 79 -1.11 11.49 6.28
N PRO A 80 -2.39 11.38 5.83
CA PRO A 80 -3.51 11.03 6.69
C PRO A 80 -3.61 9.52 6.94
N TRP A 81 -2.49 8.88 7.27
CA TRP A 81 -2.37 7.44 7.50
C TRP A 81 -1.82 7.14 8.89
N THR A 82 -2.36 6.10 9.50
CA THR A 82 -1.81 5.46 10.71
C THR A 82 -1.58 3.99 10.40
N PHE A 83 -0.33 3.53 10.50
CA PHE A 83 0.01 2.12 10.37
C PHE A 83 0.07 1.48 11.77
N VAL A 84 -0.76 0.47 12.02
CA VAL A 84 -0.81 -0.25 13.30
C VAL A 84 -0.24 -1.66 13.10
N ALA A 85 1.00 -1.89 13.54
CA ALA A 85 1.65 -3.19 13.47
C ALA A 85 1.42 -3.98 14.77
N ILE A 86 0.87 -5.20 14.66
CA ILE A 86 0.49 -6.03 15.81
C ILE A 86 1.22 -7.36 15.77
N SER A 87 2.10 -7.61 16.75
CA SER A 87 2.79 -8.88 16.93
C SER A 87 2.17 -9.78 18.00
N SER A 88 1.43 -9.20 18.96
CA SER A 88 0.79 -9.94 20.06
C SER A 88 -0.24 -10.95 19.55
N SER A 89 -0.05 -12.23 19.91
CA SER A 89 -0.98 -13.30 19.57
C SER A 89 -2.37 -13.09 20.17
N ASP A 90 -2.44 -12.54 21.40
CA ASP A 90 -3.71 -12.29 22.07
C ASP A 90 -4.51 -11.18 21.39
N ILE A 91 -3.84 -10.10 20.98
CA ILE A 91 -4.50 -9.02 20.23
C ILE A 91 -4.94 -9.52 18.85
N LYS A 92 -4.08 -10.29 18.15
CA LYS A 92 -4.46 -10.89 16.85
C LYS A 92 -5.68 -11.80 16.99
N ARG A 93 -5.78 -12.60 18.05
CA ARG A 93 -6.96 -13.45 18.32
C ARG A 93 -8.22 -12.60 18.54
N GLN A 94 -8.13 -11.54 19.36
CA GLN A 94 -9.24 -10.62 19.61
C GLN A 94 -9.73 -9.88 18.35
N ILE A 95 -8.88 -9.73 17.32
CA ILE A 95 -9.27 -9.18 16.03
C ILE A 95 -9.88 -10.27 15.12
N ARG A 96 -9.28 -11.47 15.12
CA ARG A 96 -9.71 -12.59 14.27
C ARG A 96 -11.14 -13.02 14.58
N GLU A 97 -11.47 -13.26 15.85
CA GLU A 97 -12.78 -13.75 16.29
C GLU A 97 -13.97 -12.91 15.75
N PRO A 98 -14.02 -11.57 15.95
CA PRO A 98 -15.08 -10.75 15.38
C PRO A 98 -15.02 -10.62 13.86
N ALA A 99 -13.83 -10.70 13.23
CA ALA A 99 -13.72 -10.67 11.78
C ALA A 99 -14.32 -11.94 11.12
N GLU A 100 -14.11 -13.11 11.72
CA GLU A 100 -14.70 -14.38 11.25
C GLU A 100 -16.22 -14.39 11.41
N GLU A 101 -16.76 -13.84 12.51
CA GLU A 101 -18.21 -13.75 12.70
C GLU A 101 -18.86 -12.80 11.68
N GLU A 102 -18.28 -11.62 11.42
CA GLU A 102 -18.81 -10.72 10.38
C GLU A 102 -18.72 -11.34 8.98
N GLU A 103 -17.65 -12.09 8.67
CA GLU A 103 -17.55 -12.82 7.41
C GLU A 103 -18.58 -13.95 7.33
N ARG A 104 -18.85 -14.66 8.42
CA ARG A 104 -19.91 -15.66 8.47
C ARG A 104 -21.27 -15.04 8.12
N VAL A 105 -21.58 -13.87 8.68
CA VAL A 105 -22.80 -13.11 8.35
C VAL A 105 -22.76 -12.67 6.87
N ASN A 106 -21.62 -12.23 6.35
CA ASN A 106 -21.50 -11.81 4.95
C ASN A 106 -21.81 -12.93 3.96
N TYR A 107 -21.22 -14.11 4.17
CA TYR A 107 -21.35 -15.27 3.29
C TYR A 107 -22.68 -16.01 3.49
N LEU A 108 -23.17 -16.14 4.74
CA LEU A 108 -24.31 -17.01 5.05
C LEU A 108 -25.63 -16.27 5.28
N GLU A 109 -25.58 -14.98 5.60
CA GLU A 109 -26.77 -14.17 5.91
C GLU A 109 -27.03 -13.09 4.83
N ASN A 110 -26.51 -13.31 3.62
CA ASN A 110 -26.86 -12.63 2.38
C ASN A 110 -26.55 -11.12 2.34
N ARG A 111 -25.54 -10.64 3.08
CA ARG A 111 -25.01 -9.28 2.88
C ARG A 111 -24.16 -9.17 1.61
N MET A 112 -23.58 -10.28 1.15
CA MET A 112 -22.98 -10.39 -0.17
C MET A 112 -24.02 -10.92 -1.15
N ASN A 113 -24.37 -10.12 -2.15
CA ASN A 113 -25.28 -10.54 -3.21
C ASN A 113 -24.64 -11.65 -4.09
N ASP A 114 -25.46 -12.32 -4.89
CA ASP A 114 -25.04 -13.44 -5.73
C ASP A 114 -23.87 -13.08 -6.65
N GLU A 115 -23.88 -11.88 -7.24
CA GLU A 115 -22.80 -11.38 -8.11
C GLU A 115 -21.44 -11.32 -7.37
N TRP A 116 -21.45 -10.87 -6.12
CA TRP A 116 -20.24 -10.83 -5.31
C TRP A 116 -19.76 -12.25 -4.95
N GLN A 117 -20.68 -13.15 -4.60
CA GLN A 117 -20.32 -14.54 -4.28
C GLN A 117 -19.72 -15.26 -5.49
N GLU A 118 -20.28 -15.07 -6.70
CA GLU A 118 -19.73 -15.59 -7.95
C GLU A 118 -18.32 -15.05 -8.23
N ALA A 119 -18.08 -13.75 -7.96
CA ALA A 119 -16.77 -13.14 -8.13
C ALA A 119 -15.70 -13.69 -7.17
N LEU A 120 -16.11 -14.12 -5.97
CA LEU A 120 -15.20 -14.70 -4.95
C LEU A 120 -14.96 -16.20 -5.16
N ALA A 121 -15.88 -16.92 -5.79
CA ALA A 121 -15.78 -18.37 -5.96
C ALA A 121 -14.44 -18.84 -6.56
N PRO A 122 -13.86 -18.20 -7.61
CA PRO A 122 -12.56 -18.60 -8.16
C PRO A 122 -11.38 -18.37 -7.20
N LEU A 123 -11.56 -17.57 -6.15
CA LEU A 123 -10.53 -17.26 -5.16
C LEU A 123 -10.47 -18.29 -4.03
N GLY A 124 -11.50 -19.13 -3.88
CA GLY A 124 -11.59 -20.18 -2.86
C GLY A 124 -11.61 -19.64 -1.43
N THR A 125 -12.12 -18.42 -1.22
CA THR A 125 -12.22 -17.79 0.10
C THR A 125 -13.49 -18.18 0.83
N ASP A 126 -13.41 -18.25 2.16
CA ASP A 126 -14.55 -18.45 3.05
C ASP A 126 -14.47 -17.49 4.26
N HIS A 127 -15.23 -17.81 5.31
CA HIS A 127 -15.29 -17.03 6.55
C HIS A 127 -14.17 -17.37 7.54
N HIS A 128 -13.40 -18.44 7.34
CA HIS A 128 -12.29 -18.81 8.22
C HIS A 128 -11.04 -17.97 7.90
N LYS A 129 -10.38 -17.43 8.93
CA LYS A 129 -9.21 -16.53 8.80
C LYS A 129 -8.07 -17.01 9.72
N GLU A 130 -7.63 -18.26 9.53
CA GLU A 130 -6.54 -18.89 10.29
C GLU A 130 -5.15 -18.32 10.01
#